data_AF-A0A518JZ42-F1
#
_entry.id   AF-A0A518JZ42-F1
#
_cell.length_a   1.000
_cell.length_b   1.000
_cell.length_c   1.000
_cell.angle_alpha   90.00
_cell.angle_beta   90.00
_cell.angle_gamma   90.00
#
_symmetry.space_group_name_H-M   'P 1'
#
loop_
_entity.id
_entity.type
_entity.pdbx_description
1 polymer ?
#
loop_
_entity_poly.entity_id
_entity_poly.type
_entity_poly.pdbx_seq_one_letter_code
_entity_poly.pdbx_strand_id
1 'polypeptide(L)'
;MSPAWRLKTERCVGGTLQPPLEGPFDMLIDAERVPGATPPAILDVPLQDIGWNLDANPSGSRWKSIASGALKWGVVRPFQTASLIILLALLSALPVLQLIALGYLLEVSGRVARSGRLRDGLFLLDQAGRIGIAVVAILILTLPIRLVATWAQAAQWVDPGGRAAAVLPVFGTALVILIAAHLGWVWFRGGRLRSYFWPRPIRFLKQVWRPATWIEARDRLWDFVASMQLGQLFWLGTRGILATLVWLLIPASILIGTTRDGQTGVAALVGIIGFISMAIVLLYLPFLQARFAAENRWRAMFEVRPIREAFRASPVFFWLGLTLTLLFAVPLYLLKIEATPQEVVWLPCIVMVAFMLPARLFTGLAVGRGQRRTPGATRWHKTLRIGVRLLCLPIIFGYLGIVFLSAFTSWDGLATWFQQHALLIPVPFNAGV
;
A
#
# COMPACT_ATOMS: atom_id res chain seq x y z
N MET A 1 37.47 -19.63 47.18
CA MET A 1 37.14 -18.36 46.49
C MET A 1 35.65 -18.10 46.66
N SER A 2 35.32 -17.06 47.42
CA SER A 2 33.98 -16.56 47.77
C SER A 2 33.48 -15.59 46.66
N PRO A 3 32.23 -15.07 46.64
CA PRO A 3 30.92 -15.71 46.83
C PRO A 3 29.79 -15.12 45.94
N ALA A 4 28.57 -15.60 46.21
CA ALA A 4 27.34 -14.81 46.38
C ALA A 4 26.43 -14.56 45.17
N TRP A 5 25.31 -15.29 45.16
CA TRP A 5 24.01 -14.68 44.89
C TRP A 5 23.04 -15.12 45.97
N ARG A 6 22.42 -14.10 46.56
CA ARG A 6 21.72 -14.10 47.84
C ARG A 6 20.23 -14.31 47.55
N LEU A 7 19.65 -15.40 48.07
CA LEU A 7 18.21 -15.58 48.19
C LEU A 7 17.68 -14.51 49.16
N LYS A 8 16.75 -13.68 48.70
CA LYS A 8 15.99 -12.76 49.57
C LYS A 8 14.52 -13.15 49.51
N THR A 9 14.13 -13.92 50.52
CA THR A 9 12.77 -14.14 50.99
C THR A 9 12.26 -12.88 51.72
N GLU A 10 11.19 -12.27 51.23
CA GLU A 10 10.31 -11.39 52.03
C GLU A 10 8.87 -11.81 51.70
N ARG A 11 8.26 -12.61 52.59
CA ARG A 11 7.30 -12.21 53.64
C ARG A 11 5.93 -11.77 53.08
N CYS A 12 4.96 -12.69 53.13
CA CYS A 12 3.53 -12.41 53.16
C CYS A 12 3.13 -11.90 54.56
N VAL A 13 2.47 -10.74 54.67
CA VAL A 13 1.52 -10.40 55.77
C VAL A 13 0.55 -9.30 55.29
N GLY A 14 -0.77 -9.51 55.49
CA GLY A 14 -1.88 -8.55 55.38
C GLY A 14 -2.69 -8.71 54.09
N GLY A 15 -3.83 -9.43 54.06
CA GLY A 15 -5.13 -9.02 54.65
C GLY A 15 -5.69 -7.85 53.84
N THR A 16 -6.71 -7.94 52.98
CA THR A 16 -8.09 -8.41 53.22
C THR A 16 -8.92 -8.40 51.91
N LEU A 17 -9.85 -9.35 51.80
CA LEU A 17 -11.16 -9.29 51.09
C LEU A 17 -11.21 -9.19 49.53
N GLN A 18 -11.57 -10.31 48.89
CA GLN A 18 -12.50 -10.37 47.73
C GLN A 18 -13.91 -10.72 48.27
N PRO A 19 -15.07 -10.57 47.55
CA PRO A 19 -15.30 -10.54 46.08
C PRO A 19 -16.43 -9.52 45.68
N PRO A 20 -17.26 -9.63 44.60
CA PRO A 20 -17.20 -10.40 43.34
C PRO A 20 -17.43 -9.58 42.03
N LEU A 21 -17.19 -10.28 40.91
CA LEU A 21 -17.66 -10.12 39.52
C LEU A 21 -18.77 -9.08 39.20
N GLU A 22 -18.45 -8.09 38.34
CA GLU A 22 -19.43 -7.43 37.45
C GLU A 22 -18.79 -7.05 36.08
N GLY A 23 -19.46 -7.44 34.99
CA GLY A 23 -19.62 -6.72 33.71
C GLY A 23 -18.40 -6.32 32.84
N PRO A 24 -18.35 -6.71 31.54
CA PRO A 24 -17.31 -6.27 30.62
C PRO A 24 -17.71 -5.02 29.81
N PHE A 25 -18.16 -3.93 30.42
CA PHE A 25 -18.47 -2.69 29.69
C PHE A 25 -18.50 -1.51 30.66
N ASP A 26 -17.34 -0.97 31.05
CA ASP A 26 -17.16 0.43 31.48
C ASP A 26 -15.74 0.66 31.99
N MET A 27 -14.80 1.02 31.10
CA MET A 27 -13.64 1.86 31.44
C MET A 27 -12.78 2.14 30.20
N LEU A 28 -12.30 3.39 30.11
CA LEU A 28 -11.26 3.94 29.23
C LEU A 28 -11.72 4.73 27.99
N ILE A 29 -12.58 5.72 28.22
CA ILE A 29 -12.28 7.09 27.80
C ILE A 29 -11.52 7.72 28.98
N ASP A 30 -10.20 7.75 28.93
CA ASP A 30 -9.32 8.72 29.61
C ASP A 30 -7.86 8.31 29.42
N ALA A 31 -7.20 8.88 28.41
CA ALA A 31 -5.75 8.81 28.26
C ALA A 31 -5.25 10.11 27.64
N GLU A 32 -5.42 11.21 28.37
CA GLU A 32 -4.71 12.46 28.11
C GLU A 32 -3.78 12.79 29.30
N ARG A 33 -2.49 13.03 28.98
CA ARG A 33 -1.39 13.53 29.84
C ARG A 33 -0.83 12.60 30.92
N VAL A 34 0.14 11.78 30.51
CA VAL A 34 1.29 11.44 31.36
C VAL A 34 2.53 12.15 30.81
N PRO A 35 3.04 13.22 31.47
CA PRO A 35 4.30 13.82 31.11
C PRO A 35 5.44 12.91 31.60
N GLY A 36 6.15 12.26 30.69
CA GLY A 36 7.27 11.35 31.00
C GLY A 36 7.14 9.93 30.46
N ALA A 37 6.07 9.60 29.72
CA ALA A 37 5.95 8.30 29.07
C ALA A 37 6.99 8.15 27.96
N THR A 38 7.95 7.24 28.16
CA THR A 38 8.74 6.64 27.08
C THR A 38 7.78 6.16 25.98
N PRO A 39 8.13 6.35 24.69
CA PRO A 39 7.28 5.88 23.59
C PRO A 39 6.93 4.40 23.82
N PRO A 40 5.70 3.97 23.48
CA PRO A 40 5.25 2.60 23.74
C PRO A 40 6.29 1.63 23.20
N ALA A 41 6.70 0.71 24.08
CA ALA A 41 7.71 -0.28 23.81
C ALA A 41 7.43 -0.91 22.45
N ILE A 42 8.45 -0.85 21.61
CA ILE A 42 8.54 -1.54 20.34
C ILE A 42 8.11 -2.97 20.64
N LEU A 43 7.10 -3.47 19.94
CA LEU A 43 6.97 -4.91 19.79
C LEU A 43 8.18 -5.29 18.94
N ASP A 44 9.31 -5.49 19.61
CA ASP A 44 10.53 -6.04 19.05
C ASP A 44 10.18 -7.47 18.66
N VAL A 45 9.50 -7.61 17.53
CA VAL A 45 9.55 -8.84 16.78
C VAL A 45 11.04 -8.99 16.45
N PRO A 46 11.73 -10.02 16.96
CA PRO A 46 13.13 -10.21 16.66
C PRO A 46 13.26 -10.28 15.14
N LEU A 47 13.80 -9.23 14.55
CA LEU A 47 14.12 -9.12 13.12
C LEU A 47 15.36 -9.97 12.79
N GLN A 48 15.56 -11.08 13.51
CA GLN A 48 16.78 -11.87 13.49
C GLN A 48 16.65 -13.30 12.96
N ASP A 49 15.47 -13.81 12.61
CA ASP A 49 15.36 -15.18 12.06
C ASP A 49 14.62 -15.32 10.70
N ILE A 50 14.43 -14.22 9.96
CA ILE A 50 14.09 -14.29 8.52
C ILE A 50 15.23 -13.73 7.65
N GLY A 51 16.44 -13.77 8.20
CA GLY A 51 17.67 -13.72 7.42
C GLY A 51 17.78 -15.01 6.62
N TRP A 52 17.78 -14.91 5.30
CA TRP A 52 18.24 -15.98 4.44
C TRP A 52 19.71 -16.25 4.80
N ASN A 53 19.97 -17.19 5.70
CA ASN A 53 21.31 -17.67 5.98
C ASN A 53 21.75 -18.52 4.78
N LEU A 54 22.19 -17.82 3.72
CA LEU A 54 22.87 -18.38 2.55
C LEU A 54 24.39 -18.34 2.74
N ASP A 55 24.88 -17.94 3.92
CA ASP A 55 26.29 -17.73 4.22
C ASP A 55 26.87 -18.86 5.08
N ALA A 56 26.66 -20.09 4.65
CA ALA A 56 27.39 -21.25 5.17
C ALA A 56 28.06 -22.03 4.02
N ASN A 57 28.82 -21.32 3.18
CA ASN A 57 29.95 -21.92 2.45
C ASN A 57 30.94 -20.83 1.97
N PRO A 58 32.09 -20.61 2.63
CA PRO A 58 33.01 -19.53 2.29
C PRO A 58 33.92 -19.82 1.08
N SER A 59 33.71 -20.90 0.31
CA SER A 59 34.58 -21.25 -0.83
C SER A 59 33.95 -21.09 -2.23
N GLY A 60 32.73 -20.55 -2.34
CA GLY A 60 32.05 -20.34 -3.62
C GLY A 60 32.35 -18.97 -4.25
N SER A 61 33.06 -18.97 -5.38
CA SER A 61 33.55 -17.80 -6.14
C SER A 61 32.72 -16.50 -6.03
N ARG A 62 33.44 -15.39 -5.77
CA ARG A 62 32.97 -13.99 -5.75
C ARG A 62 32.02 -13.63 -6.92
N TRP A 63 32.19 -14.31 -8.07
CA TRP A 63 31.35 -14.24 -9.26
C TRP A 63 29.91 -14.75 -9.06
N LYS A 64 29.69 -15.81 -8.28
CA LYS A 64 28.33 -16.29 -7.95
C LYS A 64 27.57 -15.30 -7.08
N SER A 65 28.26 -14.60 -6.18
CA SER A 65 27.68 -13.53 -5.36
C SER A 65 27.25 -12.33 -6.23
N ILE A 66 28.13 -11.86 -7.13
CA ILE A 66 27.84 -10.76 -8.06
C ILE A 66 26.70 -11.10 -9.02
N ALA A 67 26.71 -12.29 -9.63
CA ALA A 67 25.65 -12.76 -10.52
C ALA A 67 24.30 -12.88 -9.79
N SER A 68 24.31 -13.38 -8.54
CA SER A 68 23.10 -13.45 -7.72
C SER A 68 22.58 -12.06 -7.32
N GLY A 69 23.47 -11.10 -7.11
CA GLY A 69 23.12 -9.69 -6.87
C GLY A 69 22.51 -9.05 -8.10
N ALA A 70 23.11 -9.23 -9.27
CA ALA A 70 22.61 -8.72 -10.54
C ALA A 70 21.23 -9.30 -10.89
N LEU A 71 21.02 -10.61 -10.71
CA LEU A 71 19.72 -11.25 -10.94
C LEU A 71 18.65 -10.72 -9.97
N LYS A 72 19.00 -10.52 -8.70
CA LYS A 72 18.08 -9.97 -7.69
C LYS A 72 17.62 -8.56 -8.07
N TRP A 73 18.54 -7.68 -8.46
CA TRP A 73 18.20 -6.30 -8.83
C TRP A 73 17.57 -6.18 -10.21
N GLY A 74 18.03 -6.98 -11.19
CA GLY A 74 17.58 -6.91 -12.58
C GLY A 74 16.26 -7.61 -12.86
N VAL A 75 15.92 -8.68 -12.14
CA VAL A 75 14.70 -9.47 -12.42
C VAL A 75 13.79 -9.56 -11.21
N VAL A 76 14.32 -9.93 -10.03
CA VAL A 76 13.47 -10.23 -8.87
C VAL A 76 12.78 -8.98 -8.33
N ARG A 77 13.54 -7.91 -8.07
CA ARG A 77 12.99 -6.64 -7.56
C ARG A 77 11.97 -5.97 -8.49
N PRO A 78 12.22 -5.85 -9.81
CA PRO A 78 11.21 -5.28 -10.70
C PRO A 78 9.98 -6.17 -10.80
N PHE A 79 10.14 -7.50 -10.85
CA PHE A 79 9.00 -8.42 -10.85
C PHE A 79 8.16 -8.28 -9.56
N GLN A 80 8.80 -8.25 -8.38
CA GLN A 80 8.12 -8.03 -7.10
C GLN A 80 7.37 -6.70 -7.06
N THR A 81 7.97 -5.65 -7.64
CA THR A 81 7.39 -4.30 -7.68
C THR A 81 6.21 -4.26 -8.65
N ALA A 82 6.33 -4.85 -9.83
CA ALA A 82 5.23 -4.98 -10.80
C ALA A 82 4.08 -5.79 -10.21
N SER A 83 4.37 -6.90 -9.54
CA SER A 83 3.35 -7.71 -8.87
C SER A 83 2.66 -6.96 -7.73
N LEU A 84 3.40 -6.14 -6.97
CA LEU A 84 2.82 -5.28 -5.95
C LEU A 84 1.89 -4.23 -6.57
N ILE A 85 2.31 -3.59 -7.66
CA ILE A 85 1.50 -2.59 -8.38
C ILE A 85 0.20 -3.23 -8.88
N ILE A 86 0.29 -4.40 -9.52
CA ILE A 86 -0.90 -5.12 -10.03
C ILE A 86 -1.81 -5.53 -8.87
N LEU A 87 -1.27 -6.10 -7.79
CA LEU A 87 -2.07 -6.49 -6.63
C LEU A 87 -2.80 -5.30 -6.01
N LEU A 88 -2.10 -4.17 -5.83
CA LEU A 88 -2.69 -2.97 -5.26
C LEU A 88 -3.70 -2.32 -6.21
N ALA A 89 -3.49 -2.41 -7.52
CA ALA A 89 -4.43 -1.93 -8.54
C ALA A 89 -5.70 -2.77 -8.56
N LEU A 90 -5.60 -4.10 -8.43
CA LEU A 90 -6.76 -4.98 -8.30
C LEU A 90 -7.53 -4.71 -7.00
N LEU A 91 -6.83 -4.50 -5.88
CA LEU A 91 -7.45 -4.09 -4.62
C LEU A 91 -8.15 -2.73 -4.76
N SER A 92 -7.55 -1.81 -5.51
CA SER A 92 -8.11 -0.48 -5.77
C SER A 92 -9.35 -0.49 -6.66
N ALA A 93 -9.49 -1.48 -7.56
CA ALA A 93 -10.64 -1.57 -8.44
C ALA A 93 -11.92 -2.02 -7.70
N LEU A 94 -11.77 -2.67 -6.54
CA LEU A 94 -12.89 -3.18 -5.76
C LEU A 94 -13.30 -2.15 -4.67
N PRO A 95 -14.59 -1.79 -4.58
CA PRO A 95 -15.07 -0.92 -3.51
C PRO A 95 -14.76 -1.56 -2.15
N VAL A 96 -14.51 -0.74 -1.13
CA VAL A 96 -14.01 -1.13 0.20
C VAL A 96 -12.54 -1.58 0.22
N LEU A 97 -12.11 -2.48 -0.68
CA LEU A 97 -10.71 -2.95 -0.74
C LEU A 97 -9.74 -1.84 -1.17
N GLN A 98 -10.23 -0.83 -1.88
CA GLN A 98 -9.48 0.40 -2.15
C GLN A 98 -8.93 1.08 -0.88
N LEU A 99 -9.58 0.91 0.27
CA LEU A 99 -9.11 1.46 1.55
C LEU A 99 -7.82 0.78 2.01
N ILE A 100 -7.63 -0.51 1.69
CA ILE A 100 -6.38 -1.24 1.96
C ILE A 100 -5.27 -0.70 1.06
N ALA A 101 -5.56 -0.46 -0.22
CA ALA A 101 -4.61 0.14 -1.14
C ALA A 101 -4.17 1.54 -0.67
N LEU A 102 -5.11 2.36 -0.20
CA LEU A 102 -4.81 3.69 0.34
C LEU A 102 -4.00 3.57 1.63
N GLY A 103 -4.41 2.67 2.52
CA GLY A 103 -3.70 2.36 3.75
C GLY A 103 -2.26 1.95 3.49
N TYR A 104 -2.02 1.13 2.47
CA TYR A 104 -0.67 0.73 2.06
C TYR A 104 0.14 1.94 1.59
N LEU A 105 -0.41 2.78 0.71
CA LEU A 105 0.27 3.99 0.24
C LEU A 105 0.60 4.97 1.37
N LEU A 106 -0.29 5.11 2.35
CA LEU A 106 -0.06 5.90 3.56
C LEU A 106 1.02 5.28 4.43
N GLU A 107 0.94 3.99 4.74
CA GLU A 107 1.92 3.28 5.58
C GLU A 107 3.33 3.30 4.95
N VAL A 108 3.43 3.19 3.61
CA VAL A 108 4.67 3.35 2.86
C VAL A 108 5.28 4.73 3.16
N SER A 109 4.48 5.80 3.07
CA SER A 109 4.96 7.16 3.37
C SER A 109 5.33 7.34 4.86
N GLY A 110 4.55 6.75 5.77
CA GLY A 110 4.79 6.78 7.22
C GLY A 110 6.07 6.04 7.62
N ARG A 111 6.31 4.86 7.05
CA ARG A 111 7.52 4.06 7.29
C ARG A 111 8.77 4.72 6.74
N VAL A 112 8.69 5.38 5.57
CA VAL A 112 9.80 6.20 5.07
C VAL A 112 10.03 7.43 5.95
N ALA A 113 8.97 8.08 6.45
CA ALA A 113 9.13 9.19 7.40
C ALA A 113 9.82 8.74 8.70
N ARG A 114 9.44 7.58 9.25
CA ARG A 114 10.04 6.98 10.45
C ARG A 114 11.45 6.44 10.27
N SER A 115 11.85 6.00 9.08
CA SER A 115 13.18 5.41 8.82
C SER A 115 14.17 6.39 8.18
N GLY A 116 13.67 7.36 7.40
CA GLY A 116 14.47 8.23 6.54
C GLY A 116 15.06 7.56 5.30
N ARG A 117 14.67 6.30 4.99
CA ARG A 117 15.23 5.50 3.88
C ARG A 117 14.11 5.04 2.94
N LEU A 118 14.26 5.29 1.65
CA LEU A 118 13.28 4.88 0.62
C LEU A 118 13.06 3.37 0.56
N ARG A 119 14.15 2.59 0.73
CA ARG A 119 14.12 1.12 0.67
C ARG A 119 13.27 0.47 1.76
N ASP A 120 13.11 1.13 2.90
CA ASP A 120 12.37 0.58 4.03
C ASP A 120 10.85 0.76 3.83
N GLY A 121 10.41 1.60 2.87
CA GLY A 121 8.99 1.86 2.62
C GLY A 121 8.23 0.69 2.00
N LEU A 122 8.89 -0.15 1.20
CA LEU A 122 8.25 -1.21 0.41
C LEU A 122 8.32 -2.57 1.11
N PHE A 123 7.53 -2.73 2.17
CA PHE A 123 7.60 -3.89 3.06
C PHE A 123 6.81 -5.13 2.57
N LEU A 124 5.83 -4.97 1.66
CA LEU A 124 5.06 -6.09 1.08
C LEU A 124 5.67 -6.69 -0.20
N LEU A 125 6.87 -6.26 -0.63
CA LEU A 125 7.46 -6.69 -1.92
C LEU A 125 7.61 -8.21 -2.03
N ASP A 126 8.05 -8.86 -0.95
CA ASP A 126 8.27 -10.31 -0.97
C ASP A 126 6.94 -11.08 -1.02
N GLN A 127 5.93 -10.64 -0.27
CA GLN A 127 4.59 -11.23 -0.27
C GLN A 127 3.90 -11.05 -1.63
N ALA A 128 3.96 -9.83 -2.18
CA ALA A 128 3.40 -9.52 -3.49
C ALA A 128 4.07 -10.37 -4.58
N GLY A 129 5.40 -10.48 -4.58
CA GLY A 129 6.11 -11.34 -5.53
C GLY A 129 5.72 -12.82 -5.44
N ARG A 130 5.46 -13.35 -4.24
CA ARG A 130 4.97 -14.74 -4.08
C ARG A 130 3.58 -14.91 -4.67
N ILE A 131 2.67 -13.95 -4.45
CA ILE A 131 1.33 -13.96 -5.08
C ILE A 131 1.46 -13.86 -6.60
N GLY A 132 2.29 -12.94 -7.11
CA GLY A 132 2.50 -12.76 -8.55
C GLY A 132 3.03 -14.01 -9.23
N ILE A 133 4.02 -14.67 -8.63
CA ILE A 133 4.53 -15.95 -9.13
C ILE A 133 3.44 -17.00 -9.12
N ALA A 134 2.62 -17.06 -8.07
CA ALA A 134 1.52 -18.02 -8.00
C ALA A 134 0.50 -17.79 -9.12
N VAL A 135 0.13 -16.54 -9.39
CA VAL A 135 -0.78 -16.17 -10.49
C VAL A 135 -0.17 -16.53 -11.84
N VAL A 136 1.08 -16.15 -12.10
CA VAL A 136 1.79 -16.50 -13.35
C VAL A 136 1.86 -18.02 -13.53
N ALA A 137 2.14 -18.76 -12.46
CA ALA A 137 2.17 -20.21 -12.51
C ALA A 137 0.80 -20.82 -12.76
N ILE A 138 -0.26 -20.31 -12.13
CA ILE A 138 -1.65 -20.69 -12.42
C ILE A 138 -1.94 -20.46 -13.91
N LEU A 139 -1.62 -19.29 -14.45
CA LEU A 139 -1.86 -18.95 -15.86
C LEU A 139 -1.13 -19.92 -16.80
N ILE A 140 0.16 -20.18 -16.55
CA ILE A 140 0.97 -21.11 -17.34
C ILE A 140 0.42 -22.54 -17.25
N LEU A 141 0.08 -23.01 -16.04
CA LEU A 141 -0.44 -24.36 -15.82
C LEU A 141 -1.86 -24.53 -16.37
N THR A 142 -2.61 -23.45 -16.55
CA THR A 142 -3.96 -23.49 -17.16
C THR A 142 -3.90 -23.62 -18.69
N LEU A 143 -2.80 -23.24 -19.35
CA LEU A 143 -2.66 -23.37 -20.81
C LEU A 143 -2.88 -24.79 -21.35
N PRO A 144 -2.25 -25.86 -20.83
CA PRO A 144 -2.48 -27.22 -21.33
C PRO A 144 -3.93 -27.68 -21.07
N ILE A 145 -4.55 -27.26 -19.96
CA ILE A 145 -5.97 -27.55 -19.70
C ILE A 145 -6.85 -26.89 -20.76
N ARG A 146 -6.61 -25.61 -21.06
CA ARG A 146 -7.36 -24.89 -22.11
C ARG A 146 -7.19 -25.54 -23.47
N LEU A 147 -5.97 -25.98 -23.80
CA LEU A 147 -5.70 -26.69 -25.04
C LEU A 147 -6.54 -27.97 -25.11
N VAL A 148 -6.44 -28.87 -24.12
CA VAL A 148 -7.23 -30.11 -24.11
C VAL A 148 -8.73 -29.83 -24.18
N ALA A 149 -9.23 -28.82 -23.48
CA ALA A 149 -10.64 -28.43 -23.50
C ALA A 149 -11.09 -27.94 -24.89
N THR A 150 -10.29 -27.12 -25.57
CA THR A 150 -10.60 -26.66 -26.93
C THR A 150 -10.62 -27.82 -27.93
N TRP A 151 -9.69 -28.78 -27.81
CA TRP A 151 -9.66 -29.96 -28.66
C TRP A 151 -10.81 -30.93 -28.37
N ALA A 152 -11.21 -31.06 -27.11
CA ALA A 152 -12.38 -31.84 -26.71
C ALA A 152 -13.68 -31.27 -27.31
N GLN A 153 -13.86 -29.95 -27.25
CA GLN A 153 -15.00 -29.26 -27.86
C GLN A 153 -15.02 -29.42 -29.39
N ALA A 154 -13.86 -29.27 -30.04
CA ALA A 154 -13.75 -29.48 -31.48
C ALA A 154 -14.11 -30.93 -31.89
N ALA A 155 -13.67 -31.93 -31.11
CA ALA A 155 -14.01 -33.33 -31.37
C ALA A 155 -15.52 -33.60 -31.28
N GLN A 156 -16.21 -32.96 -30.33
CA GLN A 156 -17.68 -33.09 -30.19
C GLN A 156 -18.45 -32.48 -31.36
N TRP A 157 -17.91 -31.45 -32.02
CA TRP A 157 -18.57 -30.82 -33.18
C TRP A 157 -18.34 -31.59 -34.48
N VAL A 158 -17.19 -32.25 -34.61
CA VAL A 158 -16.82 -32.98 -35.83
C VAL A 158 -17.36 -34.42 -35.84
N ASP A 159 -17.13 -35.17 -34.75
CA ASP A 159 -17.57 -36.57 -34.64
C ASP A 159 -17.99 -36.88 -33.19
N PRO A 160 -19.29 -36.70 -32.86
CA PRO A 160 -19.81 -36.91 -31.51
C PRO A 160 -19.66 -38.35 -31.02
N GLY A 161 -19.61 -39.33 -31.92
CA GLY A 161 -19.47 -40.76 -31.59
C GLY A 161 -18.03 -41.25 -31.55
N GLY A 162 -17.07 -40.40 -31.92
CA GLY A 162 -15.66 -40.75 -32.03
C GLY A 162 -15.01 -41.02 -30.67
N ARG A 163 -14.01 -41.93 -30.66
CA ARG A 163 -13.19 -42.22 -29.45
C ARG A 163 -12.57 -40.96 -28.85
N ALA A 164 -12.21 -39.98 -29.68
CA ALA A 164 -11.67 -38.70 -29.24
C ALA A 164 -12.67 -37.90 -28.38
N ALA A 165 -13.95 -37.85 -28.79
CA ALA A 165 -15.00 -37.15 -28.05
C ALA A 165 -15.26 -37.75 -26.65
N ALA A 166 -15.00 -39.05 -26.47
CA ALA A 166 -15.13 -39.73 -25.18
C ALA A 166 -13.88 -39.59 -24.28
N VAL A 167 -12.67 -39.68 -24.84
CA VAL A 167 -11.42 -39.76 -24.06
C VAL A 167 -10.89 -38.37 -23.65
N LEU A 168 -10.98 -37.36 -24.52
CA LEU A 168 -10.41 -36.03 -24.25
C LEU A 168 -11.02 -35.34 -23.02
N PRO A 169 -12.34 -35.39 -22.75
CA PRO A 169 -12.92 -34.81 -21.55
C PRO A 169 -12.41 -35.48 -20.25
N VAL A 170 -12.26 -36.81 -20.26
CA VAL A 170 -11.74 -37.58 -19.11
C VAL A 170 -10.27 -37.20 -18.86
N PHE A 171 -9.47 -37.11 -19.91
CA PHE A 171 -8.08 -36.67 -19.82
C PHE A 171 -7.97 -35.23 -19.31
N GLY A 172 -8.82 -34.32 -19.81
CA GLY A 172 -8.88 -32.94 -19.34
C GLY A 172 -9.20 -32.85 -17.85
N THR A 173 -10.15 -33.65 -17.35
CA THR A 173 -10.50 -33.73 -15.93
C THR A 173 -9.35 -34.26 -15.08
N ALA A 174 -8.68 -35.33 -15.53
CA ALA A 174 -7.51 -35.88 -14.85
C ALA A 174 -6.36 -34.85 -14.76
N LEU A 175 -6.15 -34.08 -15.84
CA LEU A 175 -5.15 -33.02 -15.90
C LEU A 175 -5.46 -31.89 -14.92
N VAL A 176 -6.73 -31.47 -14.80
CA VAL A 176 -7.18 -30.48 -13.80
C VAL A 176 -6.88 -30.96 -12.37
N ILE A 177 -7.22 -32.21 -12.04
CA ILE A 177 -6.97 -32.78 -10.71
C ILE A 177 -5.47 -32.81 -10.41
N LEU A 178 -4.64 -33.24 -11.36
CA LEU A 178 -3.19 -33.31 -11.20
C LEU A 178 -2.58 -31.91 -11.00
N ILE A 179 -3.01 -30.93 -11.79
CA ILE A 179 -2.55 -29.55 -11.67
C ILE A 179 -3.00 -28.95 -10.34
N ALA A 180 -4.25 -29.11 -9.93
CA ALA A 180 -4.75 -28.65 -8.63
C ALA A 180 -3.94 -29.23 -7.46
N ALA A 181 -3.65 -30.53 -7.51
CA ALA A 181 -2.80 -31.19 -6.52
C ALA A 181 -1.37 -30.62 -6.51
N HIS A 182 -0.78 -30.36 -7.68
CA HIS A 182 0.54 -29.74 -7.78
C HIS A 182 0.56 -28.31 -7.23
N LEU A 183 -0.44 -27.48 -7.56
CA LEU A 183 -0.55 -26.11 -7.01
C LEU A 183 -0.67 -26.15 -5.49
N GLY A 184 -1.58 -26.96 -4.95
CA GLY A 184 -1.74 -27.13 -3.51
C GLY A 184 -0.41 -27.53 -2.85
N TRP A 185 0.34 -28.44 -3.47
CA TRP A 185 1.66 -28.85 -2.99
C TRP A 185 2.73 -27.78 -3.06
N VAL A 186 2.69 -26.89 -4.06
CA VAL A 186 3.65 -25.78 -4.16
C VAL A 186 3.37 -24.72 -3.10
N TRP A 187 2.10 -24.41 -2.87
CA TRP A 187 1.68 -23.52 -1.79
C TRP A 187 2.04 -24.09 -0.41
N PHE A 188 1.88 -25.40 -0.22
CA PHE A 188 2.33 -26.10 0.98
C PHE A 188 3.84 -25.91 1.26
N ARG A 189 4.67 -25.83 0.22
CA ARG A 189 6.13 -25.62 0.30
C ARG A 189 6.55 -24.13 0.36
N GLY A 190 5.62 -23.20 0.52
CA GLY A 190 5.91 -21.77 0.69
C GLY A 190 6.06 -20.96 -0.61
N GLY A 191 5.54 -21.44 -1.75
CA GLY A 191 5.29 -20.61 -2.94
C GLY A 191 6.53 -20.01 -3.65
N ARG A 192 7.72 -20.61 -3.50
CA ARG A 192 8.95 -20.13 -4.16
C ARG A 192 8.96 -20.47 -5.67
N LEU A 193 9.57 -19.63 -6.50
CA LEU A 193 9.68 -19.81 -7.97
C LEU A 193 10.18 -21.23 -8.34
N ARG A 194 11.23 -21.71 -7.68
CA ARG A 194 11.81 -23.04 -7.91
C ARG A 194 10.86 -24.20 -7.58
N SER A 195 9.89 -24.00 -6.69
CA SER A 195 8.94 -25.02 -6.30
C SER A 195 7.89 -25.29 -7.38
N TYR A 196 7.55 -24.28 -8.19
CA TYR A 196 6.59 -24.41 -9.30
C TYR A 196 7.13 -25.27 -10.44
N PHE A 197 8.41 -25.11 -10.79
CA PHE A 197 9.06 -25.88 -11.86
C PHE A 197 9.47 -27.29 -11.45
N TRP A 198 9.55 -27.60 -10.14
CA TRP A 198 9.98 -28.92 -9.67
C TRP A 198 8.90 -29.63 -8.84
N PRO A 199 8.03 -30.44 -9.49
CA PRO A 199 7.15 -31.36 -8.78
C PRO A 199 8.02 -32.39 -8.05
N ARG A 200 7.89 -32.49 -6.73
CA ARG A 200 8.48 -33.60 -5.94
C ARG A 200 7.34 -34.57 -5.56
N PRO A 201 6.85 -35.41 -6.48
CA PRO A 201 5.62 -36.17 -6.30
C PRO A 201 5.71 -37.20 -5.16
N ILE A 202 6.88 -37.83 -4.97
CA ILE A 202 7.07 -38.88 -3.96
C ILE A 202 6.98 -38.34 -2.52
N ARG A 203 7.40 -37.09 -2.28
CA ARG A 203 7.27 -36.45 -0.96
C ARG A 203 5.85 -35.97 -0.68
N PHE A 204 5.10 -35.60 -1.72
CA PHE A 204 3.69 -35.23 -1.61
C PHE A 204 2.87 -36.37 -1.03
N LEU A 205 2.91 -37.55 -1.64
CA LEU A 205 2.16 -38.72 -1.15
C LEU A 205 2.54 -39.10 0.28
N LYS A 206 3.80 -38.96 0.69
CA LYS A 206 4.22 -39.32 2.06
C LYS A 206 3.83 -38.29 3.13
N GLN A 207 3.73 -37.01 2.77
CA GLN A 207 3.45 -35.93 3.73
C GLN A 207 1.96 -35.58 3.80
N VAL A 208 1.18 -35.79 2.74
CA VAL A 208 -0.26 -35.45 2.73
C VAL A 208 -1.07 -36.22 3.79
N TRP A 209 -0.62 -37.44 4.14
CA TRP A 209 -1.28 -38.30 5.14
C TRP A 209 -0.89 -37.98 6.60
N ARG A 210 0.00 -37.00 6.83
CA ARG A 210 0.41 -36.63 8.20
C ARG A 210 -0.43 -35.45 8.71
N PRO A 211 -1.13 -35.56 9.84
CA PRO A 211 -1.95 -34.46 10.38
C PRO A 211 -1.12 -33.22 10.74
N ALA A 212 0.13 -33.40 11.19
CA ALA A 212 1.05 -32.29 11.49
C ALA A 212 1.32 -31.38 10.27
N THR A 213 1.31 -31.96 9.06
CA THR A 213 1.52 -31.25 7.80
C THR A 213 0.37 -30.27 7.53
N TRP A 214 -0.87 -30.62 7.84
CA TRP A 214 -2.03 -29.75 7.65
C TRP A 214 -2.07 -28.58 8.65
N ILE A 215 -1.66 -28.82 9.90
CA ILE A 215 -1.55 -27.79 10.93
C ILE A 215 -0.49 -26.77 10.54
N GLU A 216 0.71 -27.23 10.15
CA GLU A 216 1.79 -26.35 9.70
C GLU A 216 1.41 -25.55 8.43
N ALA A 217 0.64 -26.15 7.51
CA ALA A 217 0.14 -25.46 6.32
C ALA A 217 -0.80 -24.31 6.69
N ARG A 218 -1.75 -24.58 7.58
CA ARG A 218 -2.72 -23.62 8.08
C ARG A 218 -2.01 -22.49 8.82
N ASP A 219 -1.08 -22.81 9.70
CA ASP A 219 -0.36 -21.83 10.50
C ASP A 219 0.49 -20.93 9.59
N ARG A 220 1.19 -21.49 8.58
CA ARG A 220 1.89 -20.68 7.57
C ARG A 220 0.99 -19.77 6.74
N LEU A 221 -0.22 -20.23 6.41
CA LEU A 221 -1.18 -19.43 5.67
C LEU A 221 -1.69 -18.27 6.54
N TRP A 222 -1.98 -18.53 7.82
CA TRP A 222 -2.34 -17.47 8.76
C TRP A 222 -1.17 -16.52 9.03
N ASP A 223 0.05 -17.00 9.18
CA ASP A 223 1.25 -16.17 9.31
C ASP A 223 1.43 -15.29 8.08
N PHE A 224 1.19 -15.82 6.88
CA PHE A 224 1.26 -15.06 5.63
C PHE A 224 0.20 -13.96 5.58
N VAL A 225 -1.07 -14.28 5.90
CA VAL A 225 -2.17 -13.30 5.94
C VAL A 225 -1.92 -12.26 7.03
N ALA A 226 -1.49 -12.68 8.22
CA ALA A 226 -1.13 -11.79 9.33
C ALA A 226 0.04 -10.87 8.97
N SER A 227 1.03 -11.37 8.21
CA SER A 227 2.18 -10.57 7.76
C SER A 227 1.80 -9.42 6.83
N MET A 228 0.64 -9.50 6.16
CA MET A 228 0.14 -8.41 5.31
C MET A 228 -0.52 -7.28 6.10
N GLN A 229 -0.82 -7.49 7.38
CA GLN A 229 -1.41 -6.48 8.27
C GLN A 229 -2.66 -5.82 7.69
N LEU A 230 -3.48 -6.58 6.93
CA LEU A 230 -4.61 -6.04 6.15
C LEU A 230 -5.58 -5.21 6.99
N GLY A 231 -5.86 -5.63 8.23
CA GLY A 231 -6.74 -4.89 9.14
C GLY A 231 -6.16 -3.53 9.56
N GLN A 232 -4.86 -3.47 9.84
CA GLN A 232 -4.19 -2.22 10.19
C GLN A 232 -4.15 -1.26 8.99
N LEU A 233 -3.85 -1.79 7.79
CA LEU A 233 -3.88 -1.03 6.54
C LEU A 233 -5.28 -0.49 6.25
N PHE A 234 -6.31 -1.32 6.37
CA PHE A 234 -7.70 -0.92 6.20
C PHE A 234 -8.08 0.23 7.15
N TRP A 235 -7.74 0.10 8.43
CA TRP A 235 -8.05 1.14 9.41
C TRP A 235 -7.23 2.41 9.20
N LEU A 236 -5.96 2.29 8.81
CA LEU A 236 -5.14 3.46 8.44
C LEU A 236 -5.71 4.18 7.22
N GLY A 237 -6.12 3.44 6.19
CA GLY A 237 -6.75 3.97 4.99
C GLY A 237 -8.08 4.66 5.28
N THR A 238 -8.94 4.05 6.08
CA THR A 238 -10.24 4.60 6.50
C THR A 238 -10.08 5.94 7.23
N ARG A 239 -9.16 6.00 8.19
CA ARG A 239 -8.86 7.25 8.91
C ARG A 239 -8.23 8.30 7.99
N GLY A 240 -7.36 7.86 7.08
CA GLY A 240 -6.73 8.72 6.08
C GLY A 240 -7.74 9.36 5.11
N ILE A 241 -8.69 8.59 4.57
CA ILE A 241 -9.74 9.12 3.68
C ILE A 241 -10.64 10.09 4.42
N LEU A 242 -11.10 9.75 5.63
CA LEU A 242 -11.97 10.62 6.42
C LEU A 242 -11.29 11.95 6.74
N ALA A 243 -10.04 11.92 7.19
CA ALA A 243 -9.32 13.14 7.52
C ALA A 243 -9.03 13.99 6.27
N THR A 244 -8.80 13.35 5.12
CA THR A 244 -8.64 14.04 3.83
C THR A 244 -9.94 14.71 3.39
N LEU A 245 -11.08 14.01 3.52
CA LEU A 245 -12.41 14.56 3.22
C LEU A 245 -12.73 15.79 4.08
N VAL A 246 -12.40 15.78 5.37
CA VAL A 246 -12.60 16.94 6.26
C VAL A 246 -11.85 18.17 5.75
N TRP A 247 -10.61 18.01 5.29
CA TRP A 247 -9.82 19.11 4.71
C TRP A 247 -10.34 19.58 3.36
N LEU A 248 -10.85 18.68 2.53
CA LEU A 248 -11.37 19.00 1.20
C LEU A 248 -12.79 19.58 1.24
N LEU A 249 -13.55 19.35 2.30
CA LEU A 249 -14.95 19.74 2.41
C LEU A 249 -15.16 21.22 2.14
N ILE A 250 -14.39 22.09 2.79
CA ILE A 250 -14.50 23.54 2.69
C ILE A 250 -14.14 24.06 1.28
N PRO A 251 -12.93 23.81 0.73
CA PRO A 251 -12.57 24.34 -0.57
C PRO A 251 -13.42 23.73 -1.70
N ALA A 252 -13.74 22.44 -1.63
CA ALA A 252 -14.55 21.79 -2.65
C ALA A 252 -16.00 22.31 -2.65
N SER A 253 -16.63 22.51 -1.47
CA SER A 253 -18.00 23.02 -1.40
C SER A 253 -18.11 24.44 -1.97
N ILE A 254 -17.12 25.29 -1.70
CA ILE A 254 -17.07 26.67 -2.23
C ILE A 254 -16.98 26.64 -3.77
N LEU A 255 -16.08 25.83 -4.33
CA LEU A 255 -15.89 25.73 -5.78
C LEU A 255 -17.13 25.14 -6.49
N ILE A 256 -17.77 24.14 -5.89
CA ILE A 256 -19.01 23.56 -6.45
C ILE A 256 -20.16 24.57 -6.43
N GLY A 257 -20.37 25.28 -5.31
CA GLY A 257 -21.43 26.29 -5.22
C GLY A 257 -21.24 27.43 -6.22
N THR A 258 -20.01 27.96 -6.30
CA THR A 258 -19.70 29.06 -7.23
C THR A 258 -19.84 28.68 -8.71
N THR A 259 -19.59 27.41 -9.06
CA THR A 259 -19.75 26.94 -10.44
C THR A 259 -21.21 26.66 -10.81
N ARG A 260 -22.09 26.39 -9.83
CA ARG A 260 -23.54 26.16 -10.07
C ARG A 260 -24.33 27.46 -10.21
N ASP A 261 -24.07 28.44 -9.34
CA ASP A 261 -24.89 29.66 -9.21
C ASP A 261 -24.25 30.90 -9.89
N GLY A 262 -23.28 30.68 -10.77
CA GLY A 262 -22.27 31.65 -11.25
C GLY A 262 -22.74 32.79 -12.16
N GLN A 263 -23.93 33.37 -11.95
CA GLN A 263 -24.40 34.52 -12.73
C GLN A 263 -23.99 35.89 -12.13
N THR A 264 -23.39 35.93 -10.93
CA THR A 264 -23.06 37.17 -10.23
C THR A 264 -21.55 37.41 -10.11
N GLY A 265 -21.10 38.67 -10.21
CA GLY A 265 -19.68 39.03 -10.02
C GLY A 265 -19.11 38.66 -8.65
N VAL A 266 -19.97 38.53 -7.63
CA VAL A 266 -19.62 38.04 -6.29
C VAL A 266 -19.21 36.57 -6.33
N ALA A 267 -19.86 35.74 -7.16
CA ALA A 267 -19.52 34.33 -7.33
C ALA A 267 -18.08 34.14 -7.83
N ALA A 268 -17.58 35.04 -8.68
CA ALA A 268 -16.19 35.00 -9.15
C ALA A 268 -15.18 35.23 -8.02
N LEU A 269 -15.42 36.21 -7.13
CA LEU A 269 -14.55 36.48 -5.98
C LEU A 269 -14.54 35.30 -4.99
N VAL A 270 -15.72 34.73 -4.72
CA VAL A 270 -15.86 33.54 -3.87
C VAL A 270 -15.16 32.33 -4.50
N GLY A 271 -15.21 32.18 -5.82
CA GLY A 271 -14.48 31.14 -6.57
C GLY A 271 -12.96 31.26 -6.41
N ILE A 272 -12.42 32.48 -6.47
CA ILE A 272 -10.99 32.74 -6.23
C ILE A 272 -10.60 32.33 -4.81
N ILE A 273 -11.43 32.63 -3.80
CA ILE A 273 -11.20 32.20 -2.41
C ILE A 273 -11.22 30.67 -2.31
N GLY A 274 -12.17 30.00 -2.97
CA GLY A 274 -12.21 28.54 -3.09
C GLY A 274 -10.94 27.95 -3.70
N PHE A 275 -10.44 28.58 -4.76
CA PHE A 275 -9.23 28.14 -5.45
C PHE A 275 -7.96 28.31 -4.59
N ILE A 276 -7.82 29.46 -3.92
CA ILE A 276 -6.70 29.74 -3.01
C ILE A 276 -6.75 28.80 -1.80
N SER A 277 -7.94 28.56 -1.24
CA SER A 277 -8.09 27.61 -0.13
C SER A 277 -7.73 26.18 -0.56
N MET A 278 -8.14 25.74 -1.76
CA MET A 278 -7.71 24.45 -2.32
C MET A 278 -6.19 24.38 -2.51
N ALA A 279 -5.56 25.46 -2.99
CA ALA A 279 -4.11 25.55 -3.13
C ALA A 279 -3.38 25.38 -1.78
N ILE A 280 -3.93 25.97 -0.71
CA ILE A 280 -3.41 25.80 0.66
C ILE A 280 -3.54 24.35 1.11
N VAL A 281 -4.69 23.71 0.85
CA VAL A 281 -4.90 22.30 1.20
C VAL A 281 -3.90 21.41 0.48
N LEU A 282 -3.75 21.55 -0.84
CA LEU A 282 -2.79 20.75 -1.63
C LEU A 282 -1.33 20.95 -1.19
N LEU A 283 -0.98 22.13 -0.69
CA LEU A 283 0.35 22.42 -0.20
C LEU A 283 0.69 21.61 1.08
N TYR A 284 -0.27 21.43 1.98
CA TYR A 284 -0.01 20.80 3.29
C TYR A 284 -0.43 19.34 3.37
N LEU A 285 -1.53 18.97 2.70
CA LEU A 285 -2.21 17.70 2.92
C LEU A 285 -1.36 16.45 2.61
N PRO A 286 -0.59 16.37 1.50
CA PRO A 286 0.27 15.21 1.24
C PRO A 286 1.27 14.94 2.37
N PHE A 287 1.80 16.00 3.00
CA PHE A 287 2.76 15.89 4.09
C PHE A 287 2.10 15.61 5.43
N LEU A 288 0.89 16.15 5.66
CA LEU A 288 0.07 15.81 6.82
C LEU A 288 -0.33 14.33 6.78
N GLN A 289 -0.70 13.79 5.61
CA GLN A 289 -0.99 12.37 5.42
C GLN A 289 0.22 11.49 5.74
N ALA A 290 1.42 11.87 5.29
CA ALA A 290 2.65 11.13 5.57
C ALA A 290 3.00 11.15 7.07
N ARG A 291 2.82 12.29 7.75
CA ARG A 291 3.03 12.42 9.19
C ARG A 291 1.98 11.67 10.01
N PHE A 292 0.71 11.74 9.61
CA PHE A 292 -0.38 10.96 10.20
C PHE A 292 -0.07 9.47 10.16
N ALA A 293 0.40 8.96 9.02
CA ALA A 293 0.83 7.57 8.88
C ALA A 293 2.08 7.24 9.70
N ALA A 294 2.99 8.20 9.85
CA ALA A 294 4.20 8.04 10.67
C ALA A 294 3.86 7.90 12.17
N GLU A 295 2.99 8.76 12.69
CA GLU A 295 2.66 8.87 14.11
C GLU A 295 1.46 8.00 14.53
N ASN A 296 0.66 7.52 13.57
CA ASN A 296 -0.59 6.79 13.80
C ASN A 296 -1.61 7.55 14.69
N ARG A 297 -1.52 8.89 14.74
CA ARG A 297 -2.34 9.78 15.57
C ARG A 297 -3.24 10.63 14.69
N TRP A 298 -4.56 10.50 14.85
CA TRP A 298 -5.56 11.31 14.12
C TRP A 298 -5.31 12.82 14.18
N ARG A 299 -4.95 13.34 15.36
CA ARG A 299 -4.69 14.78 15.56
C ARG A 299 -3.50 15.30 14.71
N ALA A 300 -2.54 14.44 14.36
CA ALA A 300 -1.38 14.84 13.57
C ALA A 300 -1.75 15.37 12.17
N MET A 301 -2.93 14.99 11.65
CA MET A 301 -3.45 15.46 10.37
C MET A 301 -3.89 16.94 10.41
N PHE A 302 -4.14 17.51 11.58
CA PHE A 302 -4.56 18.92 11.73
C PHE A 302 -3.42 19.81 12.26
N GLU A 303 -2.29 19.22 12.63
CA GLU A 303 -1.15 19.92 13.17
C GLU A 303 -0.22 20.42 12.05
N VAL A 304 -0.48 21.64 11.57
CA VAL A 304 0.30 22.26 10.49
C VAL A 304 1.66 22.79 10.97
N ARG A 305 1.81 23.10 12.27
CA ARG A 305 3.04 23.71 12.82
C ARG A 305 4.28 22.83 12.61
N PRO A 306 4.27 21.52 12.94
CA PRO A 306 5.45 20.68 12.75
C PRO A 306 5.82 20.48 11.28
N ILE A 307 4.83 20.51 10.37
CA ILE A 307 5.10 20.48 8.93
C ILE A 307 5.80 21.77 8.47
N ARG A 308 5.39 22.93 8.98
CA ARG A 308 6.06 24.21 8.69
C ARG A 308 7.50 24.22 9.21
N GLU A 309 7.74 23.64 10.37
CA GLU A 309 9.07 23.50 10.95
C GLU A 309 9.95 22.53 10.14
N ALA A 310 9.39 21.38 9.74
CA ALA A 310 10.06 20.42 8.88
C ALA A 310 10.41 21.03 7.49
N PHE A 311 9.50 21.82 6.91
CA PHE A 311 9.76 22.57 5.67
C PHE A 311 10.91 23.56 5.83
N ARG A 312 11.00 24.23 7.00
CA ARG A 312 12.10 25.17 7.28
C ARG A 312 13.46 24.48 7.33
N ALA A 313 13.51 23.22 7.77
CA ALA A 313 14.73 22.43 7.85
C ALA A 313 15.14 21.82 6.51
N SER A 314 14.20 21.45 5.65
CA SER A 314 14.50 20.72 4.41
C SER A 314 13.58 21.11 3.23
N PRO A 315 13.63 22.37 2.75
CA PRO A 315 12.65 22.90 1.79
C PRO A 315 12.69 22.18 0.44
N VAL A 316 13.87 21.80 -0.06
CA VAL A 316 14.03 21.16 -1.38
C VAL A 316 13.32 19.80 -1.45
N PHE A 317 13.39 19.00 -0.39
CA PHE A 317 12.72 17.70 -0.36
C PHE A 317 11.20 17.83 -0.31
N PHE A 318 10.69 18.86 0.38
CA PHE A 318 9.26 19.16 0.36
C PHE A 318 8.80 19.59 -1.03
N TRP A 319 9.55 20.46 -1.69
CA TRP A 319 9.25 20.83 -3.08
C TRP A 319 9.26 19.61 -4.00
N LEU A 320 10.31 18.78 -3.96
CA LEU A 320 10.39 17.58 -4.78
C LEU A 320 9.24 16.61 -4.51
N GLY A 321 8.88 16.38 -3.24
CA GLY A 321 7.74 15.54 -2.86
C GLY A 321 6.41 16.09 -3.37
N LEU A 322 6.22 17.41 -3.28
CA LEU A 322 5.03 18.09 -3.80
C LEU A 322 4.97 18.00 -5.32
N THR A 323 6.06 18.33 -6.01
CA THR A 323 6.17 18.25 -7.48
C THR A 323 5.85 16.85 -7.96
N LEU A 324 6.46 15.81 -7.38
CA LEU A 324 6.17 14.44 -7.77
C LEU A 324 4.71 14.06 -7.49
N THR A 325 4.14 14.47 -6.35
CA THR A 325 2.74 14.19 -6.02
C THR A 325 1.78 14.80 -7.03
N LEU A 326 1.99 16.07 -7.40
CA LEU A 326 1.10 16.78 -8.31
C LEU A 326 1.35 16.38 -9.78
N LEU A 327 2.62 16.27 -10.20
CA LEU A 327 2.99 15.88 -11.56
C LEU A 327 2.51 14.47 -11.90
N PHE A 328 2.67 13.51 -10.97
CA PHE A 328 2.25 12.13 -11.18
C PHE A 328 0.74 11.92 -11.05
N ALA A 329 0.00 12.90 -10.52
CA ALA A 329 -1.45 12.90 -10.57
C ALA A 329 -2.00 13.37 -11.93
N VAL A 330 -1.26 14.22 -12.68
CA VAL A 330 -1.73 14.76 -13.98
C VAL A 330 -2.10 13.67 -15.00
N PRO A 331 -1.27 12.63 -15.25
CA PRO A 331 -1.65 11.56 -16.18
C PRO A 331 -3.00 10.90 -15.85
N LEU A 332 -3.35 10.84 -14.56
CA LEU A 332 -4.60 10.23 -14.10
C LEU A 332 -5.82 11.07 -14.48
N TYR A 333 -5.68 12.40 -14.50
CA TYR A 333 -6.73 13.29 -14.98
C TYR A 333 -6.93 13.21 -16.50
N LEU A 334 -5.88 12.93 -17.28
CA LEU A 334 -6.00 12.71 -18.72
C LEU A 334 -6.75 11.40 -19.03
N LEU A 335 -6.40 10.32 -18.31
CA LEU A 335 -7.10 9.02 -18.41
C LEU A 335 -8.60 9.11 -18.06
N LYS A 336 -9.00 10.09 -17.25
CA LYS A 336 -10.38 10.32 -16.85
C LYS A 336 -11.26 10.96 -17.96
N ILE A 337 -10.66 11.54 -19.00
CA ILE A 337 -11.41 12.25 -20.06
C ILE A 337 -12.13 11.25 -20.98
N GLU A 338 -11.67 10.00 -21.06
CA GLU A 338 -12.26 8.96 -21.90
C GLU A 338 -13.14 8.01 -21.07
N ALA A 339 -14.41 7.88 -21.44
CA ALA A 339 -15.35 6.97 -20.77
C ALA A 339 -14.83 5.54 -20.87
N THR A 340 -14.27 5.03 -19.77
CA THR A 340 -13.63 3.71 -19.77
C THR A 340 -14.72 2.64 -19.65
N PRO A 341 -14.80 1.66 -20.59
CA PRO A 341 -15.71 0.52 -20.47
C PRO A 341 -15.48 -0.24 -19.16
N GLN A 342 -16.53 -0.86 -18.60
CA GLN A 342 -16.46 -1.55 -17.30
C GLN A 342 -15.38 -2.63 -17.27
N GLU A 343 -15.06 -3.23 -18.42
CA GLU A 343 -14.07 -4.28 -18.59
C GLU A 343 -12.62 -3.77 -18.41
N VAL A 344 -12.40 -2.45 -18.48
CA VAL A 344 -11.07 -1.81 -18.51
C VAL A 344 -10.82 -0.91 -17.28
N VAL A 345 -11.75 -0.88 -16.32
CA VAL A 345 -11.68 -0.05 -15.09
C VAL A 345 -10.42 -0.33 -14.23
N TRP A 346 -9.82 -1.51 -14.36
CA TRP A 346 -8.59 -1.87 -13.65
C TRP A 346 -7.33 -1.21 -14.24
N LEU A 347 -7.34 -0.77 -15.50
CA LEU A 347 -6.17 -0.23 -16.19
C LEU A 347 -5.76 1.15 -15.65
N PRO A 348 -6.68 2.13 -15.45
CA PRO A 348 -6.37 3.37 -14.75
C PRO A 348 -5.83 3.14 -13.32
N CYS A 349 -6.30 2.10 -12.63
CA CYS A 349 -5.82 1.76 -11.28
C CYS A 349 -4.34 1.35 -11.27
N ILE A 350 -3.86 0.64 -12.30
CA ILE A 350 -2.43 0.29 -12.43
C ILE A 350 -1.58 1.55 -12.60
N VAL A 351 -1.99 2.43 -13.51
CA VAL A 351 -1.28 3.69 -13.78
C VAL A 351 -1.25 4.52 -12.50
N MET A 352 -2.38 4.64 -11.82
CA MET A 352 -2.51 5.35 -10.55
C MET A 352 -1.58 4.82 -9.46
N VAL A 353 -1.56 3.51 -9.20
CA VAL A 353 -0.63 2.94 -8.22
C VAL A 353 0.84 3.14 -8.64
N ALA A 354 1.17 2.90 -9.91
CA ALA A 354 2.53 3.02 -10.42
C ALA A 354 3.11 4.43 -10.25
N PHE A 355 2.26 5.45 -10.43
CA PHE A 355 2.63 6.86 -10.29
C PHE A 355 2.51 7.37 -8.84
N MET A 356 1.53 6.92 -8.09
CA MET A 356 1.28 7.42 -6.72
C MET A 356 2.25 6.82 -5.71
N LEU A 357 2.69 5.57 -5.89
CA LEU A 357 3.65 4.90 -5.01
C LEU A 357 4.99 5.66 -4.87
N PRO A 358 5.69 6.05 -5.96
CA PRO A 358 6.90 6.85 -5.83
C PRO A 358 6.62 8.22 -5.21
N ALA A 359 5.53 8.90 -5.56
CA ALA A 359 5.16 10.18 -4.94
C ALA A 359 5.00 10.05 -3.40
N ARG A 360 4.34 8.98 -2.94
CA ARG A 360 4.16 8.68 -1.50
C ARG A 360 5.47 8.36 -0.79
N LEU A 361 6.40 7.67 -1.44
CA LEU A 361 7.74 7.45 -0.90
C LEU A 361 8.49 8.77 -0.71
N PHE A 362 8.41 9.70 -1.67
CA PHE A 362 9.11 10.98 -1.58
C PHE A 362 8.50 11.96 -0.58
N THR A 363 7.17 11.99 -0.43
CA THR A 363 6.50 12.78 0.63
C THR A 363 6.87 12.28 2.02
N GLY A 364 6.91 10.96 2.23
CA GLY A 364 7.44 10.35 3.45
C GLY A 364 8.89 10.73 3.72
N LEU A 365 9.74 10.67 2.69
CA LEU A 365 11.15 11.05 2.78
C LEU A 365 11.34 12.53 3.16
N ALA A 366 10.51 13.41 2.60
CA ALA A 366 10.54 14.84 2.89
C ALA A 366 10.21 15.12 4.36
N VAL A 367 9.15 14.50 4.89
CA VAL A 367 8.77 14.61 6.30
C VAL A 367 9.86 14.05 7.21
N GLY A 368 10.32 12.82 6.94
CA GLY A 368 11.34 12.16 7.76
C GLY A 368 12.68 12.89 7.79
N ARG A 369 13.09 13.52 6.69
CA ARG A 369 14.29 14.37 6.66
C ARG A 369 14.08 15.71 7.35
N GLY A 370 12.92 16.33 7.17
CA GLY A 370 12.59 17.61 7.79
C GLY A 370 12.53 17.53 9.32
N GLN A 371 12.05 16.41 9.88
CA GLN A 371 11.98 16.20 11.32
C GLN A 371 13.33 15.89 11.98
N ARG A 372 14.28 15.32 11.23
CA ARG A 372 15.63 14.97 11.76
C ARG A 372 16.65 16.09 11.63
N ARG A 373 16.34 17.14 10.88
CA ARG A 373 17.25 18.25 10.61
C ARG A 373 16.85 19.46 11.42
N THR A 374 17.84 20.13 11.98
CA THR A 374 17.66 21.45 12.56
C THR A 374 17.71 22.51 11.45
N PRO A 375 16.91 23.59 11.54
CA PRO A 375 16.94 24.64 10.52
C PRO A 375 18.30 25.32 10.47
N GLY A 376 18.94 25.33 9.30
CA GLY A 376 20.17 26.08 9.08
C GLY A 376 19.95 27.60 9.27
N ALA A 377 20.83 28.26 10.03
CA ALA A 377 20.73 29.69 10.35
C ALA A 377 21.26 30.62 9.24
N THR A 378 21.90 30.07 8.21
CA THR A 378 22.59 30.85 7.15
C THR A 378 21.64 31.68 6.28
N ARG A 379 22.08 32.85 5.81
CA ARG A 379 21.31 33.70 4.87
C ARG A 379 20.94 32.95 3.59
N TRP A 380 21.86 32.15 3.04
CA TRP A 380 21.61 31.27 1.89
C TRP A 380 20.45 30.28 2.11
N HIS A 381 20.33 29.72 3.32
CA HIS A 381 19.21 28.83 3.66
C HIS A 381 17.87 29.59 3.70
N LYS A 382 17.88 30.86 4.11
CA LYS A 382 16.67 31.70 4.09
C LYS A 382 16.25 32.07 2.67
N THR A 383 17.19 32.44 1.79
CA THR A 383 16.89 32.74 0.38
C THR A 383 16.42 31.50 -0.37
N LEU A 384 17.09 30.35 -0.17
CA LEU A 384 16.66 29.05 -0.69
C LEU A 384 15.22 28.73 -0.28
N ARG A 385 14.85 28.94 1.00
CA ARG A 385 13.49 28.68 1.49
C ARG A 385 12.43 29.53 0.78
N ILE A 386 12.72 30.81 0.57
CA ILE A 386 11.79 31.72 -0.12
C ILE A 386 11.67 31.31 -1.58
N GLY A 387 12.81 31.08 -2.26
CA GLY A 387 12.82 30.64 -3.65
C GLY A 387 12.05 29.34 -3.86
N VAL A 388 12.27 28.33 -3.01
CA VAL A 388 11.55 27.05 -3.08
C VAL A 388 10.06 27.21 -2.79
N ARG A 389 9.67 28.09 -1.86
CA ARG A 389 8.25 28.35 -1.57
C ARG A 389 7.56 29.04 -2.74
N LEU A 390 8.23 29.99 -3.38
CA LEU A 390 7.73 30.62 -4.61
C LEU A 390 7.61 29.59 -5.74
N LEU A 391 8.57 28.66 -5.85
CA LEU A 391 8.54 27.58 -6.85
C LEU A 391 7.40 26.56 -6.62
N CYS A 392 6.87 26.44 -5.40
CA CYS A 392 5.69 25.60 -5.13
C CYS A 392 4.41 26.19 -5.75
N LEU A 393 4.30 27.52 -5.83
CA LEU A 393 3.10 28.21 -6.32
C LEU A 393 2.76 27.83 -7.77
N PRO A 394 3.64 28.02 -8.78
CA PRO A 394 3.29 27.71 -10.17
C PRO A 394 2.93 26.23 -10.37
N ILE A 395 3.49 25.33 -9.56
CA ILE A 395 3.17 23.89 -9.62
C ILE A 395 1.75 23.64 -9.11
N ILE A 396 1.38 24.22 -7.97
CA ILE A 396 0.03 24.06 -7.41
C ILE A 396 -1.02 24.72 -8.31
N PHE A 397 -0.77 25.96 -8.74
CA PHE A 397 -1.69 26.67 -9.63
C PHE A 397 -1.80 25.99 -11.00
N GLY A 398 -0.70 25.46 -11.54
CA GLY A 398 -0.71 24.67 -12.76
C GLY A 398 -1.55 23.39 -12.62
N TYR A 399 -1.36 22.64 -11.54
CA TYR A 399 -2.17 21.46 -11.24
C TYR A 399 -3.66 21.82 -11.08
N LEU A 400 -3.98 22.86 -10.30
CA LEU A 400 -5.35 23.29 -10.10
C LEU A 400 -6.00 23.80 -11.39
N GLY A 401 -5.22 24.42 -12.30
CA GLY A 401 -5.69 24.78 -13.63
C GLY A 401 -6.08 23.56 -14.45
N ILE A 402 -5.27 22.48 -14.40
CA ILE A 402 -5.61 21.19 -15.03
C ILE A 402 -6.87 20.58 -14.41
N VAL A 403 -6.99 20.58 -13.07
CA VAL A 403 -8.18 20.07 -12.37
C VAL A 403 -9.41 20.89 -12.73
N PHE A 404 -9.30 22.21 -12.81
CA PHE A 404 -10.37 23.10 -13.22
C PHE A 404 -10.83 22.78 -14.64
N LEU A 405 -9.91 22.67 -15.60
CA LEU A 405 -10.24 22.27 -16.97
C LEU A 405 -10.90 20.88 -17.01
N SER A 406 -10.37 19.92 -16.23
CA SER A 406 -10.93 18.57 -16.11
C SER A 406 -12.34 18.56 -15.52
N ALA A 407 -12.68 19.48 -14.63
CA ALA A 407 -14.03 19.59 -14.07
C ALA A 407 -15.08 19.98 -15.12
N PHE A 408 -14.69 20.65 -16.21
CA PHE A 408 -15.60 20.98 -17.33
C PHE A 408 -15.61 19.93 -18.44
N THR A 409 -14.55 19.10 -18.56
CA THR A 409 -14.44 18.11 -19.63
C THR A 409 -14.77 16.68 -19.20
N SER A 410 -14.71 16.37 -17.91
CA SER A 410 -14.92 15.02 -17.38
C SER A 410 -16.39 14.69 -17.12
N TRP A 411 -16.73 13.41 -17.23
CA TRP A 411 -18.09 12.89 -17.00
C TRP A 411 -18.59 13.07 -15.56
N ASP A 412 -17.69 13.07 -14.58
CA ASP A 412 -18.00 13.30 -13.16
C ASP A 412 -18.29 14.78 -12.83
N GLY A 413 -18.01 15.70 -13.77
CA GLY A 413 -18.24 17.12 -13.63
C GLY A 413 -17.64 17.72 -12.35
N LEU A 414 -18.50 18.37 -11.56
CA LEU A 414 -18.13 19.07 -10.33
C LEU A 414 -17.67 18.14 -9.19
N ALA A 415 -17.91 16.83 -9.27
CA ALA A 415 -17.43 15.87 -8.26
C ALA A 415 -15.90 15.70 -8.28
N THR A 416 -15.24 16.11 -9.36
CA THR A 416 -13.78 16.14 -9.51
C THR A 416 -13.09 17.00 -8.43
N TRP A 417 -13.78 17.98 -7.85
CA TRP A 417 -13.25 18.76 -6.73
C TRP A 417 -13.06 17.95 -5.44
N PHE A 418 -13.96 16.99 -5.18
CA PHE A 418 -13.85 16.06 -4.05
C PHE A 418 -12.93 14.87 -4.37
N GLN A 419 -12.96 14.38 -5.61
CA GLN A 419 -12.17 13.24 -6.07
C GLN A 419 -10.76 13.66 -6.50
N GLN A 420 -9.97 14.17 -5.55
CA GLN A 420 -8.58 14.54 -5.82
C GLN A 420 -7.70 13.29 -5.94
N HIS A 421 -7.36 12.86 -7.15
CA HIS A 421 -6.51 11.67 -7.39
C HIS A 421 -5.09 11.82 -6.83
N ALA A 422 -4.64 13.06 -6.61
CA ALA A 422 -3.37 13.33 -5.91
C ALA A 422 -3.39 12.89 -4.43
N LEU A 423 -4.58 12.77 -3.82
CA LEU A 423 -4.75 12.62 -2.37
C LEU A 423 -5.58 11.39 -1.99
N LEU A 424 -6.53 11.01 -2.84
CA LEU A 424 -7.47 9.92 -2.69
C LEU A 424 -7.32 8.94 -3.86
N ILE A 425 -7.58 7.66 -3.60
CA ILE A 425 -7.65 6.64 -4.64
C ILE A 425 -8.91 6.88 -5.50
N PRO A 426 -8.87 6.65 -6.83
CA PRO A 426 -10.05 6.69 -7.67
C PRO A 426 -11.12 5.79 -7.08
N VAL A 427 -12.27 6.40 -6.79
CA VAL A 427 -13.49 5.65 -6.55
C VAL A 427 -13.81 4.97 -7.88
N PRO A 428 -14.11 3.66 -7.90
CA PRO A 428 -14.52 3.00 -9.13
C PRO A 428 -15.65 3.82 -9.76
N PHE A 429 -15.46 4.17 -11.03
CA PHE A 429 -16.40 4.92 -11.84
C PHE A 429 -17.70 4.12 -11.89
N ASN A 430 -18.59 4.38 -10.93
CA ASN A 430 -19.97 3.99 -11.11
C ASN A 430 -20.49 4.91 -12.21
N ALA A 431 -20.50 4.39 -13.43
CA ALA A 431 -21.42 4.86 -14.44
C ALA A 431 -22.78 4.98 -13.74
N GLY A 432 -23.33 6.20 -13.78
CA GLY A 432 -24.65 6.46 -13.25
C GLY A 432 -25.61 5.38 -13.70
N VAL A 433 -26.52 5.03 -12.80
CA VAL A 433 -27.86 4.66 -13.23
C VAL A 433 -28.45 5.85 -13.97
#